data_AF-A0A378QD26-F1
#
_entry.id   AF-A0A378QD26-F1
#
_cell.length_a   1.000
_cell.length_b   1.000
_cell.length_c   1.000
_cell.angle_alpha   90.00
_cell.angle_beta   90.00
_cell.angle_gamma   90.00
#
_symmetry.space_group_name_H-M   'P 1'
#
loop_
_entity.id
_entity.type
_entity.pdbx_description
1 polymer ?
#
loop_
_entity_poly.entity_id
_entity_poly.type
_entity_poly.pdbx_seq_one_letter_code
_entity_poly.pdbx_strand_id
1 'polypeptide(L)' 'MGSMTESELSRLLKRTRIQERGRNIAYDVLVAGMDVSSAAKNHQVSEQWVLNLCNRIKDLKNNSNSIKISVTTCFDRSTS' A
#
# COMPACT_ATOMS: atom_id res chain seq x y z
N MET A 1 -6.98 5.83 14.37
CA MET A 1 -7.69 5.78 13.07
C MET A 1 -6.77 5.13 12.05
N GLY A 2 -7.30 4.25 11.20
CA GLY A 2 -6.55 3.61 10.11
C GLY A 2 -6.01 4.61 9.08
N SER A 3 -5.03 4.17 8.29
CA SER A 3 -4.34 5.00 7.29
C SER A 3 -5.02 5.07 5.92
N MET A 4 -6.05 4.25 5.68
CA MET A 4 -6.84 4.25 4.45
C MET A 4 -8.23 3.64 4.66
N THR A 5 -9.13 3.89 3.73
CA THR A 5 -10.48 3.29 3.71
C THR A 5 -10.46 1.87 3.16
N GLU A 6 -11.47 1.06 3.50
CA GLU A 6 -11.67 -0.27 2.94
C GLU A 6 -11.77 -0.24 1.40
N SER A 7 -12.45 0.77 0.86
CA SER A 7 -12.58 0.98 -0.59
C SER A 7 -11.23 1.23 -1.27
N GLU A 8 -10.35 2.02 -0.66
CA GLU A 8 -8.99 2.23 -1.17
C GLU A 8 -8.17 0.95 -1.12
N LEU A 9 -8.20 0.24 0.01
CA LEU A 9 -7.48 -1.02 0.17
C LEU A 9 -7.95 -2.06 -0.86
N SER A 10 -9.26 -2.23 -1.03
CA SER A 10 -9.84 -3.18 -2.00
C SER A 10 -9.40 -2.86 -3.43
N ARG A 11 -9.35 -1.59 -3.83
CA ARG A 11 -8.86 -1.17 -5.16
C ARG A 11 -7.38 -1.49 -5.36
N LEU A 12 -6.54 -1.27 -4.35
CA LEU A 12 -5.11 -1.59 -4.41
C LEU A 12 -4.89 -3.10 -4.49
N LEU A 13 -5.61 -3.86 -3.66
CA LEU A 13 -5.47 -5.32 -3.61
C LEU A 13 -5.94 -5.99 -4.90
N LYS A 14 -6.98 -5.48 -5.58
CA LYS A 14 -7.42 -5.98 -6.90
C LYS A 14 -6.32 -5.96 -7.97
N ARG A 15 -5.33 -5.07 -7.85
CA ARG A 15 -4.21 -4.93 -8.79
C ARG A 15 -3.01 -5.81 -8.41
N THR A 16 -3.11 -6.57 -7.33
CA THR A 16 -1.99 -7.35 -6.77
C THR A 16 -2.33 -8.82 -6.61
N ARG A 17 -1.30 -9.68 -6.65
CA ARG A 17 -1.42 -11.10 -6.30
C ARG A 17 -1.24 -11.35 -4.79
N ILE A 18 -1.79 -10.48 -3.94
CA ILE A 18 -1.76 -10.69 -2.49
C ILE A 18 -2.78 -11.78 -2.11
N GLN A 19 -2.31 -12.78 -1.38
CA GLN A 19 -3.12 -13.88 -0.84
C GLN A 19 -4.12 -13.37 0.19
N GLU A 20 -5.23 -14.09 0.37
CA GLU A 20 -6.35 -13.73 1.25
C GLU A 20 -5.90 -13.41 2.68
N ARG A 21 -5.02 -14.22 3.27
CA ARG A 21 -4.42 -13.95 4.60
C ARG A 21 -3.74 -12.57 4.66
N GLY A 22 -3.00 -12.19 3.62
CA GLY A 22 -2.38 -10.87 3.54
C GLY A 22 -3.40 -9.73 3.38
N ARG A 23 -4.55 -9.98 2.76
CA ARG A 23 -5.63 -8.98 2.66
C ARG A 23 -6.24 -8.71 4.02
N ASN A 24 -6.47 -9.75 4.81
CA ASN A 24 -7.03 -9.64 6.15
C ASN A 24 -6.08 -8.89 7.09
N ILE A 25 -4.78 -9.23 7.08
CA ILE A 25 -3.75 -8.53 7.85
C ILE A 25 -3.67 -7.05 7.46
N ALA A 26 -3.71 -6.76 6.15
CA ALA A 26 -3.69 -5.38 5.67
C ALA A 26 -4.94 -4.60 6.08
N TYR A 27 -6.12 -5.23 6.12
CA TYR A 27 -7.34 -4.61 6.60
C TYR A 27 -7.23 -4.24 8.09
N ASP A 28 -6.81 -5.20 8.92
CA ASP A 28 -6.68 -5.00 10.36
C ASP A 28 -5.76 -3.82 10.68
N VAL A 29 -4.61 -3.74 10.02
CA VAL A 29 -3.63 -2.68 10.28
C VAL A 29 -4.01 -1.36 9.59
N LEU A 30 -4.30 -1.38 8.29
CA LEU A 30 -4.41 -0.16 7.49
C LEU A 30 -5.80 0.46 7.52
N VAL A 31 -6.85 -0.32 7.81
CA VAL A 31 -8.26 0.14 7.84
C VAL A 31 -8.77 0.20 9.29
N ALA A 32 -8.72 -0.92 10.01
CA ALA A 32 -9.20 -0.97 11.40
C ALA A 32 -8.26 -0.26 12.39
N GLY A 33 -7.01 0.02 11.98
CA GLY A 33 -6.04 0.74 12.81
C GLY A 33 -5.47 -0.11 13.94
N MET A 34 -5.48 -1.44 13.79
CA MET A 34 -4.82 -2.38 14.70
C MET A 34 -3.32 -2.14 14.66
N ASP A 35 -2.67 -2.22 15.83
CA ASP A 35 -1.23 -2.14 15.89
C ASP A 35 -0.57 -3.37 15.24
N VAL A 36 0.64 -3.16 14.72
CA VAL A 36 1.39 -4.17 13.97
C VAL A 36 1.68 -5.41 14.82
N SER A 37 2.02 -5.22 16.11
CA SER A 37 2.31 -6.32 17.03
C SER A 37 1.08 -7.19 17.30
N SER A 38 -0.09 -6.59 17.51
CA SER A 38 -1.36 -7.31 17.68
C SER A 38 -1.78 -8.03 16.41
N ALA A 39 -1.66 -7.39 15.24
CA ALA A 39 -1.95 -8.04 13.97
C ALA A 39 -1.00 -9.23 13.71
N ALA A 40 0.29 -9.09 14.02
CA ALA A 40 1.27 -10.15 13.90
C ALA A 40 0.94 -11.35 14.81
N LYS A 41 0.53 -11.09 16.06
CA LYS A 41 0.08 -12.13 17.00
C LYS A 41 -1.19 -12.83 16.54
N ASN A 42 -2.22 -12.06 16.16
CA ASN A 42 -3.52 -12.58 15.74
C ASN A 42 -3.40 -13.48 14.51
N HIS A 43 -2.54 -13.08 13.57
CA HIS A 43 -2.34 -13.81 12.34
C HIS A 43 -1.17 -14.78 12.38
N GLN A 44 -0.47 -14.96 13.51
CA GLN A 44 0.69 -15.85 13.67
C GLN A 44 1.76 -15.63 12.58
N VAL A 45 2.15 -14.37 12.36
CA VAL A 45 3.22 -13.97 11.45
C VAL A 45 4.23 -13.08 12.18
N SER A 46 5.40 -12.84 11.58
CA SER A 46 6.36 -11.90 12.17
C SER A 46 5.92 -10.44 11.96
N GLU A 47 6.23 -9.57 12.92
CA GLU A 47 5.97 -8.13 12.79
C GLU A 47 6.64 -7.53 11.55
N GLN A 48 7.86 -7.97 11.25
CA GLN A 48 8.59 -7.58 10.05
C GLN A 48 7.83 -7.92 8.76
N TRP A 49 7.16 -9.08 8.72
CA TRP A 49 6.34 -9.45 7.58
C TRP A 49 5.13 -8.52 7.43
N VAL A 50 4.46 -8.18 8.54
CA VAL A 50 3.33 -7.24 8.56
C VAL A 50 3.75 -5.84 8.12
N LEU A 51 4.89 -5.35 8.60
CA LEU A 51 5.48 -4.07 8.19
C LEU A 51 5.77 -4.05 6.68
N ASN A 52 6.43 -5.09 6.17
CA ASN A 52 6.76 -5.19 4.74
C ASN A 52 5.50 -5.24 3.86
N LEU A 53 4.47 -5.96 4.29
CA LEU A 53 3.18 -5.99 3.62
C LEU A 53 2.54 -4.60 3.59
N CYS A 54 2.48 -3.92 4.74
CA CYS A 54 1.88 -2.59 4.85
C CYS A 54 2.63 -1.56 4.01
N ASN A 55 3.97 -1.60 4.01
CA ASN A 55 4.81 -0.72 3.20
C ASN A 55 4.57 -0.96 1.70
N ARG A 56 4.54 -2.21 1.23
CA ARG A 56 4.20 -2.52 -0.17
C ARG A 56 2.85 -1.94 -0.60
N ILE A 57 1.84 -2.00 0.27
CA ILE A 57 0.50 -1.47 -0.05
C ILE A 57 0.52 0.07 -0.09
N LYS A 58 1.23 0.72 0.84
CA LYS A 58 1.43 2.17 0.84
C LYS A 58 2.20 2.62 -0.41
N ASP A 59 3.24 1.89 -0.80
CA ASP A 59 4.00 2.16 -2.03
C ASP A 59 3.12 2.01 -3.28
N LEU A 60 2.21 1.04 -3.31
CA LEU A 60 1.24 0.91 -4.40
C LEU A 60 0.27 2.09 -4.46
N LYS A 61 -0.13 2.65 -3.31
CA LYS A 61 -0.93 3.87 -3.24
C LYS A 61 -0.16 5.06 -3.82
N ASN A 62 1.10 5.22 -3.43
CA ASN A 62 1.96 6.30 -3.91
C ASN A 62 2.28 6.15 -5.39
N ASN A 63 2.62 4.94 -5.86
CA ASN A 63 2.93 4.68 -7.26
C ASN A 63 1.71 4.79 -8.17
N SER A 64 0.52 4.38 -7.72
CA SER A 64 -0.73 4.63 -8.44
C SER A 64 -1.01 6.12 -8.65
N ASN A 65 -0.52 6.98 -7.74
CA ASN A 65 -0.55 8.43 -7.90
C ASN A 65 0.64 8.95 -8.74
N SER A 66 1.81 8.32 -8.69
CA SER A 66 3.01 8.74 -9.45
C SER A 66 2.87 8.57 -10.97
N ILE A 67 2.12 7.57 -11.44
CA ILE A 67 1.89 7.34 -12.88
C ILE A 67 1.09 8.49 -13.52
N LYS A 68 0.41 9.33 -12.73
CA LYS A 68 -0.28 10.54 -13.22
C LYS A 68 0.63 11.76 -13.38
N ILE A 69 1.88 11.72 -12.91
CA ILE A 69 2.83 12.85 -12.99
C ILE A 69 4.14 12.41 -13.66
N SER A 70 4.02 11.79 -14.83
CA SER A 70 5.06 11.85 -15.85
C SER A 70 4.44 12.45 -17.10
N VAL A 71 4.02 13.71 -17.01
CA VAL A 71 3.90 14.55 -18.20
C VAL A 71 5.32 14.98 -18.51
N THR A 72 5.89 14.33 -19.52
CA THR A 72 7.14 14.70 -20.17
C THR A 72 7.12 16.20 -20.46
N THR A 73 7.80 16.99 -19.64
CA THR A 73 8.21 18.33 -20.05
C THR A 73 9.45 18.14 -20.90
N CYS A 74 9.24 17.89 -22.20
CA CYS A 74 10.25 18.17 -23.21
C CYS A 74 10.37 19.69 -23.33
N PHE A 75 11.02 20.29 -22.32
CA PHE A 75 11.59 21.62 -22.41
C PHE A 75 13.09 21.41 -22.55
N ASP A 76 13.56 21.29 -23.79
CA ASP A 76 14.91 21.72 -24.09
C ASP A 76 14.85 22.78 -25.19
N ARG A 77 15.12 23.99 -24.73
CA ARG A 77 15.28 25.23 -25.48
C ARG A 77 16.78 25.45 -25.49
N SER A 78 17.42 25.49 -26.66
CA SER A 78 18.60 26.30 -27.00
C SER A 78 19.09 25.91 -28.42
N THR A 79 18.82 26.71 -29.44
CA THR A 79 19.70 27.78 -29.97
C THR A 79 21.04 27.29 -30.50
N SER A 80 21.12 27.10 -31.82
CA SER A 80 22.05 27.80 -32.74
C SER A 80 21.69 27.50 -34.19
#